data_AF-A0AAE3YDK7-F1
#
_entry.id   AF-A0AAE3YDK7-F1
#
_cell.length_a   1.000
_cell.length_b   1.000
_cell.length_c   1.000
_cell.angle_alpha   90.00
_cell.angle_beta   90.00
_cell.angle_gamma   90.00
#
_symmetry.space_group_name_H-M   'P 1'
#
loop_
_entity.id
_entity.type
_entity.pdbx_description
1 polymer ?
#
loop_
_entity_poly.entity_id
_entity_poly.type
_entity_poly.pdbx_seq_one_letter_code
_entity_poly.pdbx_strand_id
1 'polypeptide(L)'
;MGKMTGSGPGRAAEQVELNGKMLLELRERPGAGALPVGADDDALAAQDAAWSVTALIRAEASRRGLAPSAGTVLYLELPTRDGVEVETVLAPGRAVSADDGALVRLDVTGRTRAEALEGLARALEETVILGVETSIEFLHLLATSPALAAEPLGEEGAQQLLDDAVFPEPDELLVEYAEMSAGLRAIAPAHPAEAPRGEGAGESSGQMAAECFPLDPHTGAPRVPGEGSPASSGQSRPRSPRRRPPLVMDPERVVRAIPGEGRRDSPEGVLVYVSEGARTYQIRVREGDPERFEMGPAILFCPADRPERFGKAADRADAVALDLEDAVSPESKARAREAVVAAEVDPWRALVRMSAWGTPEWDADAAAVARSRMRTVILSKAESLEAVDALAEAVPGARIVPQIETARGVLAAEELAGHPAVVALLWGAEDLADSLGARSTRATEGAYREVIQHGRFRVLYASAAHGKACIDAVLPDFEDEEAQRRDAEEAATSGFRATACIHPRQVGPIRQGYAPTPEEADHARRLLAAAEGQGGAFRFEGQMVDAPIVRRARAVLARASQLSTQR
;
A
#
# COMPACT_ATOMS: atom_id res chain seq x y z
N MET A 1 -8.01 -25.43 70.61
CA MET A 1 -7.49 -25.59 69.22
C MET A 1 -8.44 -24.89 68.28
N GLY A 2 -8.01 -23.79 67.68
CA GLY A 2 -8.72 -23.15 66.57
C GLY A 2 -8.29 -23.74 65.23
N LYS A 3 -9.18 -23.67 64.25
CA LYS A 3 -8.87 -23.17 62.90
C LYS A 3 -10.19 -22.83 62.20
N MET A 4 -10.38 -21.53 61.99
CA MET A 4 -11.33 -20.97 61.05
C MET A 4 -10.86 -21.32 59.63
N THR A 5 -11.73 -21.91 58.82
CA THR A 5 -11.63 -21.88 57.36
C THR A 5 -12.79 -21.04 56.85
N GLY A 6 -12.67 -19.73 56.99
CA GLY A 6 -13.48 -18.82 56.20
C GLY A 6 -12.83 -18.71 54.84
N SER A 7 -13.40 -19.34 53.81
CA SER A 7 -13.28 -18.76 52.47
C SER A 7 -13.99 -17.41 52.55
N GLY A 8 -13.24 -16.32 52.49
CA GLY A 8 -13.85 -14.99 52.39
C GLY A 8 -14.80 -14.95 51.19
N PRO A 9 -15.90 -14.18 51.25
CA PRO A 9 -16.73 -13.95 50.07
C PRO A 9 -15.83 -13.32 49.00
N GLY A 10 -15.76 -13.93 47.81
CA GLY A 10 -15.07 -13.32 46.67
C GLY A 10 -15.61 -11.91 46.44
N ARG A 11 -14.72 -10.97 46.13
CA ARG A 11 -15.11 -9.58 45.85
C ARG A 11 -16.07 -9.58 44.66
N ALA A 12 -17.16 -8.80 44.74
CA ALA A 12 -18.16 -8.71 43.68
C ALA A 12 -17.53 -8.23 42.37
N ALA A 13 -18.05 -8.70 41.23
CA ALA A 13 -17.59 -8.27 39.91
C ALA A 13 -17.69 -6.75 39.77
N GLU A 14 -16.62 -6.13 39.28
CA GLU A 14 -16.53 -4.69 39.06
C GLU A 14 -16.84 -4.40 37.60
N GLN A 15 -17.95 -3.72 37.33
CA GLN A 15 -18.37 -3.38 35.97
C GLN A 15 -18.13 -1.88 35.72
N VAL A 16 -17.46 -1.59 34.61
CA VAL A 16 -17.37 -0.25 34.05
C VAL A 16 -18.42 -0.15 32.96
N GLU A 17 -19.40 0.72 33.18
CA GLU A 17 -20.51 0.96 32.26
C GLU A 17 -20.51 2.41 31.81
N LEU A 18 -21.04 2.64 30.61
CA LEU A 18 -21.32 3.98 30.10
C LEU A 18 -22.56 3.94 29.22
N ASN A 19 -23.49 4.87 29.42
CA ASN A 19 -24.75 4.95 28.67
C ASN A 19 -25.56 3.64 28.73
N GLY A 20 -25.54 2.96 29.88
CA GLY A 20 -26.22 1.67 30.09
C GLY A 20 -25.63 0.49 29.32
N LYS A 21 -24.39 0.62 28.82
CA LYS A 21 -23.65 -0.46 28.17
C LYS A 21 -22.42 -0.82 29.00
N MET A 22 -22.26 -2.12 29.29
CA MET A 22 -21.01 -2.63 29.86
C MET A 22 -19.88 -2.51 28.83
N LEU A 23 -18.77 -1.91 29.27
CA LEU A 23 -17.53 -1.76 28.51
C LEU A 23 -16.50 -2.78 28.97
N LEU A 24 -16.28 -2.86 30.29
CA LEU A 24 -15.32 -3.72 30.96
C LEU A 24 -15.93 -4.37 32.20
N GLU A 25 -15.53 -5.60 32.49
CA GLU A 25 -15.84 -6.29 33.73
C GLU A 25 -14.57 -6.91 34.32
N LEU A 26 -14.22 -6.54 35.56
CA LEU A 26 -13.11 -7.12 36.30
C LEU A 26 -13.64 -8.08 37.37
N ARG A 27 -13.00 -9.24 37.49
CA ARG A 27 -13.34 -10.26 38.48
C ARG A 27 -12.10 -10.82 39.14
N GLU A 28 -12.13 -10.92 40.45
CA GLU A 28 -11.17 -11.72 41.21
C GLU A 28 -11.57 -13.20 41.08
N ARG A 29 -10.65 -14.03 40.59
CA ARG A 29 -10.86 -15.46 40.45
C ARG A 29 -10.56 -16.13 41.79
N PRO A 30 -11.48 -16.93 42.36
CA PRO A 30 -11.15 -17.73 43.53
C PRO A 30 -10.05 -18.72 43.14
N GLY A 31 -8.94 -18.71 43.88
CA GLY A 31 -7.80 -19.60 43.62
C GLY A 31 -8.27 -21.04 43.48
N ALA A 32 -8.09 -21.62 42.29
CA ALA A 32 -8.53 -22.98 42.03
C ALA A 32 -7.77 -23.93 42.98
N GLY A 33 -8.51 -24.74 43.74
CA GLY A 33 -7.92 -25.76 44.61
C GLY A 33 -6.98 -26.69 43.83
N ALA A 34 -6.05 -27.34 44.55
CA ALA A 34 -4.95 -28.14 44.03
C ALA A 34 -5.30 -28.93 42.74
N LEU A 35 -4.54 -28.70 41.66
CA LEU A 35 -4.71 -29.42 40.40
C LEU A 35 -4.40 -30.92 40.56
N PRO A 36 -5.02 -31.79 39.75
CA PRO A 36 -4.61 -33.18 39.66
C PRO A 36 -3.14 -33.28 39.27
N VAL A 37 -2.42 -34.27 39.81
CA VAL A 37 -1.03 -34.55 39.44
C VAL A 37 -0.99 -34.89 37.95
N GLY A 38 -0.32 -34.06 37.14
CA GLY A 38 -0.17 -34.24 35.69
C GLY A 38 -0.82 -33.18 34.79
N ALA A 39 -1.23 -32.02 35.34
CA ALA A 39 -1.66 -30.88 34.56
C ALA A 39 -0.52 -30.33 33.66
N ASP A 40 -0.85 -29.87 32.46
CA ASP A 40 0.08 -29.24 31.53
C ASP A 40 0.44 -27.81 31.97
N ASP A 41 1.45 -27.22 31.33
CA ASP A 41 1.98 -25.89 31.68
C ASP A 41 0.91 -24.78 31.54
N ASP A 42 -0.02 -24.93 30.59
CA ASP A 42 -1.15 -24.00 30.38
C ASP A 42 -2.16 -24.06 31.54
N ALA A 43 -2.50 -25.26 32.01
CA ALA A 43 -3.36 -25.44 33.18
C ALA A 43 -2.70 -24.93 34.47
N LEU A 44 -1.37 -25.04 34.60
CA LEU A 44 -0.62 -24.45 35.71
C LEU A 44 -0.65 -22.92 35.67
N ALA A 45 -0.40 -22.32 34.50
CA ALA A 45 -0.42 -20.86 34.33
C ALA A 45 -1.82 -20.27 34.59
N ALA A 46 -2.87 -20.96 34.15
CA ALA A 46 -4.26 -20.59 34.42
C ALA A 46 -4.64 -20.70 35.91
N GLN A 47 -3.98 -21.57 36.69
CA GLN A 47 -4.19 -21.69 38.14
C GLN A 47 -3.56 -20.55 38.94
N ASP A 48 -2.44 -19.99 38.45
CA ASP A 48 -1.76 -18.85 39.07
C ASP A 48 -2.45 -17.50 38.78
N ALA A 49 -3.38 -17.44 37.83
CA ALA A 49 -4.13 -16.23 37.49
C ALA A 49 -5.23 -15.92 38.52
N ALA A 50 -5.07 -14.83 39.27
CA ALA A 50 -6.01 -14.39 40.31
C ALA A 50 -7.05 -13.36 39.83
N TRP A 51 -6.87 -12.78 38.65
CA TRP A 51 -7.75 -11.75 38.09
C TRP A 51 -8.11 -12.06 36.63
N SER A 52 -9.32 -11.69 36.24
CA SER A 52 -9.70 -11.59 34.83
C SER A 52 -10.41 -10.30 34.52
N VAL A 53 -10.21 -9.80 33.30
CA VAL A 53 -10.91 -8.66 32.74
C VAL A 53 -11.56 -9.06 31.41
N THR A 54 -12.85 -8.76 31.27
CA THR A 54 -13.61 -8.95 30.03
C THR A 54 -13.89 -7.59 29.41
N ALA A 55 -13.53 -7.40 28.15
CA ALA A 55 -13.78 -6.17 27.39
C ALA A 55 -14.72 -6.43 26.21
N LEU A 56 -15.66 -5.51 25.96
CA LEU A 56 -16.60 -5.58 24.84
C LEU A 56 -16.33 -4.48 23.82
N ILE A 57 -15.79 -4.86 22.66
CA ILE A 57 -15.56 -3.95 21.53
C ILE A 57 -16.85 -3.80 20.74
N ARG A 58 -17.24 -2.56 20.44
CA ARG A 58 -18.49 -2.19 19.76
C ARG A 58 -18.23 -1.29 18.56
N ALA A 59 -19.22 -1.20 17.65
CA ALA A 59 -19.24 -0.27 16.53
C ALA A 59 -19.53 1.16 17.03
N GLU A 60 -18.59 1.78 17.73
CA GLU A 60 -18.76 3.09 18.36
C GLU A 60 -17.50 3.93 18.16
N ALA A 61 -17.64 5.17 17.70
CA ALA A 61 -16.51 6.05 17.43
C ALA A 61 -16.01 6.72 18.73
N SER A 62 -14.92 6.20 19.31
CA SER A 62 -14.30 6.73 20.54
C SER A 62 -14.11 8.26 20.50
N ARG A 63 -13.58 8.77 19.38
CA ARG A 63 -13.32 10.21 19.16
C ARG A 63 -14.56 11.09 19.07
N ARG A 64 -15.73 10.49 18.85
CA ARG A 64 -17.02 11.17 18.78
C ARG A 64 -17.89 10.82 19.98
N GLY A 65 -17.26 10.60 21.14
CA GLY A 65 -17.96 10.28 22.39
C GLY A 65 -18.73 8.95 22.32
N LEU A 66 -18.13 7.93 21.70
CA LEU A 66 -18.76 6.62 21.44
C LEU A 66 -20.06 6.71 20.61
N ALA A 67 -20.14 7.68 19.70
CA ALA A 67 -21.26 7.74 18.75
C ALA A 67 -21.36 6.44 17.94
N PRO A 68 -22.56 5.88 17.71
CA PRO A 68 -22.71 4.64 16.95
C PRO A 68 -22.11 4.75 15.54
N SER A 69 -21.51 3.65 15.09
CA SER A 69 -20.84 3.51 13.80
C SER A 69 -21.44 2.33 13.02
N ALA A 70 -21.36 2.41 11.70
CA ALA A 70 -21.77 1.35 10.79
C ALA A 70 -20.79 1.32 9.61
N GLY A 71 -20.65 0.16 8.97
CA GLY A 71 -19.73 0.01 7.87
C GLY A 71 -19.58 -1.43 7.42
N THR A 72 -18.54 -1.70 6.65
CA THR A 72 -18.16 -3.07 6.25
C THR A 72 -16.77 -3.33 6.79
N VAL A 73 -16.56 -4.48 7.45
CA VAL A 73 -15.24 -4.89 7.92
C VAL A 73 -14.36 -5.15 6.70
N LEU A 74 -13.36 -4.31 6.49
CA LEU A 74 -12.39 -4.44 5.39
C LEU A 74 -11.20 -5.31 5.80
N TYR A 75 -10.84 -5.30 7.09
CA TYR A 75 -9.75 -6.09 7.64
C TYR A 75 -9.96 -6.34 9.12
N LEU A 76 -9.48 -7.51 9.56
CA LEU A 76 -9.62 -8.01 10.90
C LEU A 76 -8.33 -8.73 11.29
N GLU A 77 -7.69 -8.28 12.36
CA GLU A 77 -6.59 -8.95 13.05
C GLU A 77 -6.96 -9.01 14.53
N LEU A 78 -6.80 -10.18 15.14
CA LEU A 78 -7.19 -10.45 16.52
C LEU A 78 -5.96 -10.96 17.29
N PRO A 79 -5.87 -10.69 18.60
CA PRO A 79 -4.72 -11.10 19.41
C PRO A 79 -4.65 -12.63 19.50
N THR A 80 -3.43 -13.17 19.41
CA THR A 80 -3.16 -14.62 19.50
C THR A 80 -2.31 -14.99 20.72
N ARG A 81 -2.34 -14.16 21.76
CA ARG A 81 -1.50 -14.32 22.96
C ARG A 81 -2.06 -15.35 23.94
N ASP A 82 -1.14 -16.03 24.63
CA ASP A 82 -1.47 -16.86 25.78
C ASP A 82 -2.16 -16.01 26.87
N GLY A 83 -3.24 -16.56 27.46
CA GLY A 83 -4.03 -15.88 28.49
C GLY A 83 -5.03 -14.85 27.96
N VAL A 84 -5.21 -14.75 26.64
CA VAL A 84 -6.25 -13.95 25.97
C VAL A 84 -7.19 -14.88 25.21
N GLU A 85 -8.46 -14.94 25.62
CA GLU A 85 -9.52 -15.60 24.87
C GLU A 85 -10.31 -14.56 24.06
N VAL A 86 -10.61 -14.90 22.80
CA VAL A 86 -11.30 -14.02 21.87
C VAL A 86 -12.56 -14.68 21.34
N GLU A 87 -13.70 -14.01 21.49
CA GLU A 87 -14.93 -14.36 20.79
C GLU A 87 -15.31 -13.24 19.84
N THR A 88 -15.54 -13.57 18.58
CA THR A 88 -15.97 -12.59 17.58
C THR A 88 -17.03 -13.16 16.67
N VAL A 89 -17.86 -12.25 16.15
CA VAL A 89 -18.80 -12.51 15.06
C VAL A 89 -18.30 -11.92 13.73
N LEU A 90 -17.15 -11.23 13.73
CA LEU A 90 -16.64 -10.51 12.56
C LEU A 90 -15.88 -11.41 11.60
N ALA A 91 -15.94 -11.04 10.32
CA ALA A 91 -15.10 -11.54 9.25
C ALA A 91 -14.92 -10.43 8.20
N PRO A 92 -13.81 -10.38 7.46
CA PRO A 92 -13.68 -9.47 6.31
C PRO A 92 -14.88 -9.60 5.34
N GLY A 93 -15.39 -8.47 4.86
CA GLY A 93 -16.59 -8.37 4.02
C GLY A 93 -17.92 -8.31 4.78
N ARG A 94 -17.94 -8.51 6.10
CA ARG A 94 -19.17 -8.44 6.90
C ARG A 94 -19.65 -6.99 7.06
N ALA A 95 -20.92 -6.74 6.77
CA ALA A 95 -21.60 -5.49 7.12
C ALA A 95 -21.92 -5.44 8.62
N VAL A 96 -21.68 -4.29 9.24
CA VAL A 96 -21.91 -4.01 10.67
C VAL A 96 -22.83 -2.79 10.79
N SER A 97 -23.84 -2.92 11.64
CA SER A 97 -24.78 -1.86 11.99
C SER A 97 -24.48 -1.28 13.37
N ALA A 98 -24.92 -0.06 13.61
CA ALA A 98 -24.93 0.59 14.93
C ALA A 98 -25.73 -0.19 15.99
N ASP A 99 -26.69 -0.99 15.56
CA ASP A 99 -27.55 -1.82 16.44
C ASP A 99 -26.92 -3.18 16.78
N ASP A 100 -25.80 -3.53 16.14
CA ASP A 100 -25.09 -4.75 16.49
C ASP A 100 -24.59 -4.68 17.95
N GLY A 101 -24.58 -5.83 18.62
CA GLY A 101 -24.08 -5.96 19.98
C GLY A 101 -22.56 -5.76 20.09
N ALA A 102 -21.93 -6.46 21.04
CA ALA A 102 -20.48 -6.52 21.05
C ALA A 102 -19.99 -7.25 19.78
N LEU A 103 -19.06 -6.64 19.05
CA LEU A 103 -18.45 -7.21 17.85
C LEU A 103 -17.37 -8.23 18.20
N VAL A 104 -16.61 -7.92 19.25
CA VAL A 104 -15.55 -8.76 19.81
C VAL A 104 -15.64 -8.71 21.34
N ARG A 105 -15.49 -9.86 21.97
CA ARG A 105 -15.29 -10.02 23.40
C ARG A 105 -13.86 -10.51 23.62
N LEU A 106 -13.11 -9.78 24.45
CA LEU A 106 -11.76 -10.14 24.88
C LEU A 106 -11.81 -10.51 26.35
N ASP A 107 -11.39 -11.72 26.70
CA ASP A 107 -11.22 -12.18 28.07
C ASP A 107 -9.73 -12.34 28.37
N VAL A 108 -9.20 -11.55 29.29
CA VAL A 108 -7.78 -11.52 29.63
C VAL A 108 -7.57 -11.90 31.08
N THR A 109 -6.53 -12.67 31.35
CA THR A 109 -6.21 -13.18 32.69
C THR A 109 -4.86 -12.66 33.18
N GLY A 110 -4.71 -12.48 34.50
CA GLY A 110 -3.48 -12.01 35.10
C GLY A 110 -3.37 -12.39 36.58
N ARG A 111 -2.16 -12.40 37.14
CA ARG A 111 -1.96 -12.75 38.57
C ARG A 111 -2.33 -11.58 39.48
N THR A 112 -2.33 -10.37 38.95
CA THR A 112 -2.82 -9.17 39.62
C THR A 112 -3.81 -8.43 38.74
N ARG A 113 -4.61 -7.55 39.34
CA ARG A 113 -5.48 -6.61 38.63
C ARG A 113 -4.70 -5.82 37.57
N ALA A 114 -3.54 -5.29 37.95
CA ALA A 114 -2.69 -4.50 37.07
C ALA A 114 -2.16 -5.33 35.89
N GLU A 115 -1.74 -6.58 36.14
CA GLU A 115 -1.29 -7.48 35.08
C GLU A 115 -2.43 -7.82 34.09
N ALA A 116 -3.66 -8.04 34.58
CA ALA A 116 -4.80 -8.31 33.71
C ALA A 116 -5.15 -7.09 32.83
N LEU A 117 -5.11 -5.89 33.40
CA LEU A 117 -5.34 -4.64 32.67
C LEU A 117 -4.23 -4.34 31.66
N GLU A 118 -2.96 -4.59 32.00
CA GLU A 118 -1.84 -4.46 31.06
C GLU A 118 -1.94 -5.48 29.92
N GLY A 119 -2.34 -6.72 30.23
CA GLY A 119 -2.62 -7.75 29.22
C GLY A 119 -3.73 -7.31 28.26
N LEU A 120 -4.80 -6.72 28.79
CA LEU A 120 -5.89 -6.17 27.98
C LEU A 120 -5.42 -5.01 27.10
N ALA A 121 -4.64 -4.07 27.63
CA ALA A 121 -4.11 -2.97 26.85
C ALA A 121 -3.30 -3.47 25.64
N ARG A 122 -2.45 -4.48 25.84
CA ARG A 122 -1.68 -5.13 24.76
C ARG A 122 -2.59 -5.88 23.77
N ALA A 123 -3.60 -6.60 24.26
CA ALA A 123 -4.57 -7.28 23.39
C ALA A 123 -5.36 -6.30 22.50
N LEU A 124 -5.69 -5.13 23.03
CA LEU A 124 -6.35 -4.06 22.28
C LEU A 124 -5.41 -3.41 21.24
N GLU A 125 -4.12 -3.28 21.53
CA GLU A 125 -3.11 -2.81 20.57
C GLU A 125 -2.91 -3.77 19.39
N GLU A 126 -3.12 -5.07 19.61
CA GLU A 126 -3.05 -6.12 18.60
C GLU A 126 -4.37 -6.32 17.83
N THR A 127 -5.48 -5.78 18.35
CA THR A 127 -6.79 -5.90 17.72
C THR A 127 -6.93 -4.83 16.63
N VAL A 128 -6.95 -5.23 15.36
CA VAL A 128 -7.14 -4.33 14.22
C VAL A 128 -8.48 -4.59 13.56
N ILE A 129 -9.37 -3.59 13.56
CA ILE A 129 -10.64 -3.62 12.83
C ILE A 129 -10.68 -2.39 11.92
N LEU A 130 -10.60 -2.58 10.60
CA LEU A 130 -10.67 -1.50 9.62
C LEU A 130 -11.98 -1.55 8.84
N GLY A 131 -12.53 -0.39 8.50
CA GLY A 131 -13.80 -0.23 7.79
C GLY A 131 -15.01 0.15 8.67
N VAL A 132 -14.87 0.02 9.98
CA VAL A 132 -15.86 0.40 11.00
C VAL A 132 -15.14 1.11 12.15
N GLU A 133 -15.68 2.20 12.68
CA GLU A 133 -15.09 2.83 13.89
C GLU A 133 -15.49 2.05 15.13
N THR A 134 -14.55 1.86 16.06
CA THR A 134 -14.74 0.99 17.22
C THR A 134 -14.35 1.63 18.55
N SER A 135 -14.85 1.04 19.64
CA SER A 135 -14.57 1.46 21.02
C SER A 135 -13.15 1.12 21.50
N ILE A 136 -12.28 0.57 20.65
CA ILE A 136 -10.93 0.10 21.00
C ILE A 136 -10.09 1.20 21.64
N GLU A 137 -10.03 2.40 21.03
CA GLU A 137 -9.24 3.52 21.55
C GLU A 137 -9.65 3.89 22.99
N PHE A 138 -10.96 3.92 23.28
CA PHE A 138 -11.44 4.23 24.62
C PHE A 138 -11.25 3.08 25.61
N LEU A 139 -11.43 1.83 25.18
CA LEU A 139 -11.14 0.65 26.03
C LEU A 139 -9.66 0.59 26.41
N HIS A 140 -8.76 0.98 25.49
CA HIS A 140 -7.33 1.06 25.76
C HIS A 140 -7.00 2.16 26.77
N LEU A 141 -7.65 3.33 26.66
CA LEU A 141 -7.56 4.39 27.65
C LEU A 141 -8.03 3.92 29.04
N LEU A 142 -9.12 3.18 29.11
CA LEU A 142 -9.61 2.60 30.36
C LEU A 142 -8.61 1.59 30.93
N ALA A 143 -8.12 0.65 30.11
CA ALA A 143 -7.17 -0.37 30.52
C ALA A 143 -5.84 0.20 31.04
N THR A 144 -5.39 1.32 30.48
CA THR A 144 -4.15 1.99 30.87
C THR A 144 -4.35 3.06 31.96
N SER A 145 -5.59 3.30 32.40
CA SER A 145 -5.91 4.32 33.39
C SER A 145 -5.40 3.95 34.78
N PRO A 146 -4.58 4.80 35.43
CA PRO A 146 -4.18 4.59 36.82
C PRO A 146 -5.38 4.54 37.77
N ALA A 147 -6.49 5.22 37.44
CA ALA A 147 -7.70 5.24 38.25
C ALA A 147 -8.34 3.85 38.31
N LEU A 148 -8.49 3.18 37.15
CA LEU A 148 -9.05 1.83 37.08
C LEU A 148 -8.07 0.79 37.64
N ALA A 149 -6.76 1.01 37.52
CA ALA A 149 -5.76 0.12 38.10
C ALA A 149 -5.76 0.13 39.64
N ALA A 150 -6.12 1.26 40.26
CA ALA A 150 -6.14 1.39 41.72
C ALA A 150 -7.45 0.89 42.34
N GLU A 151 -8.59 1.30 41.81
CA GLU A 151 -9.92 1.09 42.42
C GLU A 151 -11.01 0.87 41.36
N PRO A 152 -12.19 0.34 41.74
CA PRO A 152 -13.34 0.24 40.82
C PRO A 152 -13.71 1.61 40.25
N LEU A 153 -13.90 1.68 38.94
CA LEU A 153 -14.30 2.91 38.25
C LEU A 153 -15.79 2.87 37.93
N GLY A 154 -16.57 3.78 38.50
CA GLY A 154 -17.99 3.94 38.17
C GLY A 154 -18.22 4.69 36.86
N GLU A 155 -19.48 4.75 36.42
CA GLU A 155 -19.90 5.41 35.17
C GLU A 155 -19.47 6.89 35.10
N GLU A 156 -19.61 7.66 36.19
CA GLU A 156 -19.15 9.06 36.23
C GLU A 156 -17.64 9.19 36.00
N GLY A 157 -16.85 8.25 36.53
CA GLY A 157 -15.40 8.22 36.32
C GLY A 157 -15.02 7.84 34.90
N ALA A 158 -15.76 6.92 34.28
CA ALA A 158 -15.58 6.56 32.88
C ALA A 158 -15.97 7.72 31.95
N GLN A 159 -17.07 8.42 32.23
CA GLN A 159 -17.48 9.61 31.48
C GLN A 159 -16.44 10.73 31.60
N GLN A 160 -15.93 10.99 32.81
CA GLN A 160 -14.88 12.00 33.01
C GLN A 160 -13.61 11.65 32.23
N LEU A 161 -13.19 10.38 32.21
CA LEU A 161 -12.05 9.94 31.40
C LEU A 161 -12.29 10.15 29.89
N LEU A 162 -13.52 9.91 29.41
CA LEU A 162 -13.87 10.14 28.01
C LEU A 162 -13.86 11.64 27.66
N ASP A 163 -14.37 12.49 28.56
CA ASP A 163 -14.45 13.94 28.36
C ASP A 163 -13.07 14.60 28.40
N ASP A 164 -12.16 14.10 29.26
CA ASP A 164 -10.79 14.57 29.38
C ASP A 164 -9.85 13.96 28.32
N ALA A 165 -10.32 12.94 27.58
CA ALA A 165 -9.50 12.24 26.60
C ALA A 165 -9.10 13.14 25.44
N VAL A 166 -7.80 13.19 25.16
CA VAL A 166 -7.27 13.77 23.92
C VAL A 166 -6.91 12.64 22.97
N PHE A 167 -7.77 12.39 21.99
CA PHE A 167 -7.48 11.43 20.91
C PHE A 167 -6.64 12.12 19.83
N PRO A 168 -5.39 11.70 19.58
CA PRO A 168 -4.50 12.38 18.66
C PRO A 168 -4.96 12.22 17.20
N GLU A 169 -4.97 13.32 16.46
CA GLU A 169 -5.13 13.32 15.00
C GLU A 169 -3.95 12.60 14.31
N PRO A 170 -4.14 12.05 13.10
CA PRO A 170 -3.04 11.39 12.39
C PRO A 170 -1.95 12.41 12.07
N ASP A 171 -0.70 12.04 12.33
CA ASP A 171 0.45 12.87 11.98
C ASP A 171 0.68 12.89 10.45
N GLU A 172 1.56 13.79 9.98
CA GLU A 172 1.86 13.91 8.55
C GLU A 172 2.37 12.59 7.94
N LEU A 173 2.99 11.73 8.75
CA LEU A 173 3.50 10.42 8.32
C LEU A 173 2.41 9.39 8.07
N LEU A 174 1.40 9.30 8.94
CA LEU A 174 0.25 8.42 8.73
C LEU A 174 -0.57 8.85 7.51
N VAL A 175 -0.67 10.17 7.27
CA VAL A 175 -1.29 10.71 6.06
C VAL A 175 -0.51 10.30 4.81
N GLU A 176 0.82 10.43 4.84
CA GLU A 176 1.69 10.00 3.74
C GLU A 176 1.56 8.48 3.48
N TYR A 177 1.53 7.67 4.53
CA TYR A 177 1.32 6.22 4.41
C TYR A 177 -0.06 5.85 3.84
N ALA A 178 -1.10 6.60 4.20
CA ALA A 178 -2.41 6.46 3.61
C ALA A 178 -2.41 6.80 2.11
N GLU A 179 -1.72 7.88 1.71
CA GLU A 179 -1.57 8.26 0.31
C GLU A 179 -0.88 7.16 -0.51
N MET A 180 0.19 6.55 0.04
CA MET A 180 0.88 5.42 -0.60
C MET A 180 -0.06 4.24 -0.84
N SER A 181 -0.89 3.94 0.16
CA SER A 181 -1.80 2.80 0.16
C SER A 181 -2.97 3.01 -0.82
N ALA A 182 -3.51 4.22 -0.93
CA ALA A 182 -4.55 4.54 -1.93
C ALA A 182 -4.07 4.29 -3.37
N GLY A 183 -2.81 4.61 -3.66
CA GLY A 183 -2.22 4.40 -4.99
C GLY A 183 -2.20 2.93 -5.43
N LEU A 184 -2.21 1.95 -4.52
CA LEU A 184 -2.25 0.52 -4.87
C LEU A 184 -3.58 0.10 -5.47
N ARG A 185 -4.70 0.57 -4.90
CA ARG A 185 -6.04 0.11 -5.28
C ARG A 185 -6.46 0.60 -6.66
N ALA A 186 -6.07 1.81 -7.03
CA ALA A 186 -6.50 2.41 -8.29
C ALA A 186 -5.77 1.83 -9.54
N ILE A 187 -4.77 0.95 -9.33
CA ILE A 187 -4.08 0.19 -10.38
C ILE A 187 -4.68 -1.23 -10.52
N ALA A 188 -5.59 -1.65 -9.62
CA ALA A 188 -6.33 -2.89 -9.80
C ALA A 188 -7.45 -2.64 -10.83
N PRO A 189 -7.59 -3.44 -11.89
CA PRO A 189 -8.74 -3.32 -12.78
C PRO A 189 -10.02 -3.46 -11.95
N ALA A 190 -11.02 -2.63 -12.21
CA ALA A 190 -12.37 -2.87 -11.70
C ALA A 190 -12.81 -4.24 -12.21
N HIS A 191 -12.78 -5.24 -11.34
CA HIS A 191 -13.29 -6.57 -11.65
C HIS A 191 -14.74 -6.37 -12.13
N PRO A 192 -15.14 -6.88 -13.32
CA PRO A 192 -16.54 -6.93 -13.64
C PRO A 192 -17.18 -7.83 -12.58
N ALA A 193 -18.05 -7.25 -11.76
CA ALA A 193 -18.82 -7.98 -10.78
C ALA A 193 -19.41 -9.22 -11.46
N GLU A 194 -19.12 -10.40 -10.92
CA GLU A 194 -19.76 -11.64 -11.35
C GLU A 194 -21.27 -11.45 -11.16
N ALA A 195 -21.97 -11.18 -12.27
CA ALA A 195 -23.41 -11.25 -12.30
C ALA A 195 -23.81 -12.70 -11.96
N PRO A 196 -24.79 -12.92 -11.06
CA PRO A 196 -25.21 -14.27 -10.72
C PRO A 196 -25.69 -14.97 -12.00
N ARG A 197 -25.18 -16.17 -12.24
CA ARG A 197 -25.60 -17.05 -13.33
C ARG A 197 -27.10 -17.35 -13.19
N GLY A 198 -27.91 -16.65 -13.97
CA GLY A 198 -29.30 -16.99 -14.21
C GLY A 198 -29.39 -17.98 -15.36
N GLU A 199 -29.90 -19.17 -15.08
CA GLU A 199 -30.30 -20.17 -16.06
C GLU A 199 -31.39 -19.62 -16.99
N GLY A 200 -31.31 -19.89 -18.30
CA GLY A 200 -32.48 -19.81 -19.18
C GLY A 200 -32.24 -19.36 -20.63
N ALA A 201 -32.07 -20.35 -21.50
CA ALA A 201 -32.59 -20.43 -22.88
C ALA A 201 -32.25 -19.38 -23.97
N GLY A 202 -31.87 -19.90 -25.14
CA GLY A 202 -32.39 -19.40 -26.41
C GLY A 202 -31.37 -18.92 -27.43
N GLU A 203 -31.36 -19.58 -28.59
CA GLU A 203 -30.53 -19.33 -29.76
C GLU A 203 -30.78 -17.98 -30.47
N SER A 204 -29.77 -17.60 -31.28
CA SER A 204 -29.88 -17.02 -32.64
C SER A 204 -29.51 -15.54 -32.88
N SER A 205 -28.57 -15.39 -33.84
CA SER A 205 -28.48 -14.39 -34.92
C SER A 205 -28.35 -12.88 -34.62
N GLY A 206 -27.25 -12.30 -35.10
CA GLY A 206 -27.31 -11.36 -36.24
C GLY A 206 -27.48 -9.85 -36.00
N GLN A 207 -26.47 -9.10 -36.48
CA GLN A 207 -26.53 -7.78 -37.14
C GLN A 207 -26.68 -6.45 -36.35
N MET A 208 -25.78 -5.55 -36.77
CA MET A 208 -25.72 -4.08 -36.73
C MET A 208 -27.02 -3.29 -36.52
N ALA A 209 -26.95 -2.20 -35.75
CA ALA A 209 -27.01 -0.80 -36.24
C ALA A 209 -27.16 0.20 -35.08
N ALA A 210 -26.44 1.30 -35.18
CA ALA A 210 -26.61 2.49 -34.36
C ALA A 210 -27.66 3.45 -34.97
N GLU A 211 -28.08 4.41 -34.14
CA GLU A 211 -28.83 5.66 -34.42
C GLU A 211 -30.37 5.65 -34.26
N CYS A 212 -30.88 6.39 -33.26
CA CYS A 212 -31.46 7.73 -33.47
C CYS A 212 -32.08 8.35 -32.19
N PHE A 213 -31.87 9.66 -32.02
CA PHE A 213 -32.44 10.57 -31.00
C PHE A 213 -33.86 11.06 -31.38
N PRO A 214 -34.56 11.77 -30.47
CA PRO A 214 -35.41 12.89 -30.90
C PRO A 214 -35.19 14.22 -30.15
N LEU A 215 -35.24 15.30 -30.94
CA LEU A 215 -35.30 16.73 -30.58
C LEU A 215 -36.77 17.20 -30.36
N ASP A 216 -36.99 18.37 -29.74
CA ASP A 216 -38.32 19.01 -29.61
C ASP A 216 -38.72 19.78 -30.90
N PRO A 217 -39.96 19.64 -31.42
CA PRO A 217 -40.28 19.85 -32.84
C PRO A 217 -40.78 21.24 -33.25
N HIS A 218 -40.74 22.28 -32.42
CA HIS A 218 -41.34 23.57 -32.82
C HIS A 218 -40.46 24.83 -32.83
N THR A 219 -39.20 24.81 -32.36
CA THR A 219 -38.31 25.99 -32.54
C THR A 219 -36.83 25.74 -32.85
N GLY A 220 -36.27 24.54 -32.68
CA GLY A 220 -35.02 24.13 -33.34
C GLY A 220 -33.80 25.10 -33.31
N ALA A 221 -33.56 25.86 -32.24
CA ALA A 221 -32.38 26.72 -32.08
C ALA A 221 -32.07 27.18 -30.63
N PRO A 222 -30.83 27.65 -30.35
CA PRO A 222 -30.09 27.54 -29.07
C PRO A 222 -30.07 28.83 -28.21
N ARG A 223 -29.47 28.79 -27.00
CA ARG A 223 -29.14 30.01 -26.22
C ARG A 223 -27.79 29.96 -25.47
N VAL A 224 -26.90 30.87 -25.87
CA VAL A 224 -25.82 31.52 -25.09
C VAL A 224 -26.15 33.03 -25.09
N PRO A 225 -26.02 33.78 -23.97
CA PRO A 225 -24.99 34.85 -23.85
C PRO A 225 -24.52 35.09 -22.40
N GLY A 226 -23.38 35.73 -22.06
CA GLY A 226 -22.46 36.56 -22.83
C GLY A 226 -21.26 37.05 -21.98
N GLU A 227 -20.45 37.89 -22.62
CA GLU A 227 -19.07 38.32 -22.34
C GLU A 227 -18.91 39.49 -21.32
N GLY A 228 -17.69 39.69 -20.79
CA GLY A 228 -17.25 40.95 -20.15
C GLY A 228 -15.90 40.96 -19.41
N SER A 229 -14.82 41.31 -20.14
CA SER A 229 -13.43 41.78 -19.81
C SER A 229 -13.15 42.57 -18.49
N PRO A 230 -11.88 43.01 -18.19
CA PRO A 230 -10.52 42.46 -18.44
C PRO A 230 -9.54 42.55 -17.21
N ALA A 231 -8.38 41.90 -17.35
CA ALA A 231 -7.04 42.20 -16.81
C ALA A 231 -6.82 42.73 -15.37
N SER A 232 -6.00 41.99 -14.59
CA SER A 232 -4.88 42.63 -13.87
C SER A 232 -3.67 41.69 -13.76
N SER A 233 -2.53 42.23 -14.16
CA SER A 233 -1.20 41.64 -14.16
C SER A 233 -0.61 41.59 -12.76
N GLY A 234 -0.31 40.41 -12.26
CA GLY A 234 0.54 40.20 -11.09
C GLY A 234 1.58 39.13 -11.41
N GLN A 235 2.81 39.55 -11.74
CA GLN A 235 3.95 38.66 -11.87
C GLN A 235 4.20 37.97 -10.53
N SER A 236 3.76 36.71 -10.38
CA SER A 236 4.23 35.83 -9.32
C SER A 236 5.42 35.04 -9.86
N ARG A 237 6.60 35.32 -9.29
CA ARG A 237 7.77 34.45 -9.45
C ARG A 237 7.38 33.06 -8.92
N PRO A 238 7.67 31.96 -9.63
CA PRO A 238 7.43 30.63 -9.08
C PRO A 238 8.29 30.47 -7.83
N ARG A 239 7.64 30.28 -6.67
CA ARG A 239 8.30 29.78 -5.47
C ARG A 239 8.79 28.38 -5.80
N SER A 240 10.10 28.18 -5.72
CA SER A 240 10.71 26.86 -5.69
C SER A 240 9.95 26.00 -4.65
N PRO A 241 9.53 24.77 -4.97
CA PRO A 241 8.95 23.90 -3.96
C PRO A 241 10.01 23.70 -2.87
N ARG A 242 9.74 24.23 -1.67
CA ARG A 242 10.55 23.94 -0.50
C ARG A 242 10.46 22.42 -0.30
N ARG A 243 11.55 21.69 -0.58
CA ARG A 243 11.69 20.29 -0.18
C ARG A 243 11.40 20.24 1.32
N ARG A 244 10.28 19.63 1.71
CA ARG A 244 10.01 19.33 3.12
C ARG A 244 11.12 18.37 3.57
N PRO A 245 11.71 18.54 4.77
CA PRO A 245 12.61 17.53 5.30
C PRO A 245 11.86 16.20 5.39
N PRO A 246 12.54 15.05 5.16
CA PRO A 246 11.90 13.76 5.31
C PRO A 246 11.42 13.64 6.77
N LEU A 247 10.11 13.52 6.96
CA LEU A 247 9.54 13.02 8.21
C LEU A 247 10.11 11.61 8.43
N VAL A 248 10.36 11.09 9.63
CA VAL A 248 10.93 9.74 9.86
C VAL A 248 9.92 8.90 10.65
N MET A 249 9.52 7.73 10.12
CA MET A 249 8.72 6.76 10.89
C MET A 249 9.59 6.10 11.93
N ASP A 250 9.09 6.05 13.16
CA ASP A 250 9.66 5.21 14.21
C ASP A 250 9.49 3.73 13.82
N PRO A 251 10.58 2.95 13.74
CA PRO A 251 10.54 1.54 13.32
C PRO A 251 9.74 0.63 14.27
N GLU A 252 9.38 1.09 15.47
CA GLU A 252 8.48 0.38 16.38
C GLU A 252 6.98 0.64 16.08
N ARG A 253 6.66 1.61 15.21
CA ARG A 253 5.27 1.89 14.80
C ARG A 253 4.76 0.80 13.87
N VAL A 254 3.88 -0.05 14.38
CA VAL A 254 3.11 -1.00 13.55
C VAL A 254 1.91 -0.28 12.96
N VAL A 255 1.92 -0.09 11.64
CA VAL A 255 0.84 0.58 10.91
C VAL A 255 0.24 -0.36 9.87
N ARG A 256 -1.08 -0.37 9.75
CA ARG A 256 -1.85 -1.06 8.70
C ARG A 256 -2.69 -0.04 7.96
N ALA A 257 -2.71 -0.05 6.62
CA ALA A 257 -3.56 0.86 5.84
C ALA A 257 -4.27 0.14 4.71
N ILE A 258 -5.57 0.38 4.57
CA ILE A 258 -6.43 -0.29 3.58
C ILE A 258 -7.33 0.73 2.90
N PRO A 259 -7.31 0.83 1.55
CA PRO A 259 -8.20 1.71 0.82
C PRO A 259 -9.64 1.17 0.80
N GLY A 260 -10.62 1.97 1.22
CA GLY A 260 -12.05 1.58 1.24
C GLY A 260 -12.84 2.01 0.01
N GLU A 261 -14.05 1.45 -0.13
CA GLU A 261 -14.99 1.80 -1.20
C GLU A 261 -15.75 3.08 -0.82
N GLY A 262 -15.40 4.21 -1.44
CA GLY A 262 -16.08 5.47 -1.15
C GLY A 262 -17.46 5.58 -1.80
N ARG A 263 -18.51 5.98 -1.04
CA ARG A 263 -19.37 7.17 -1.34
C ARG A 263 -20.57 7.40 -0.40
N ARG A 264 -20.91 8.70 -0.18
CA ARG A 264 -22.19 9.24 -0.72
C ARG A 264 -22.23 10.73 -1.11
N ASP A 265 -21.45 11.66 -0.53
CA ASP A 265 -21.75 13.10 -0.77
C ASP A 265 -20.68 13.96 -1.52
N SER A 266 -19.85 13.37 -2.40
CA SER A 266 -19.06 14.04 -3.49
C SER A 266 -17.88 14.97 -3.10
N PRO A 267 -16.99 15.41 -4.03
CA PRO A 267 -16.17 14.72 -5.07
C PRO A 267 -14.64 14.93 -4.85
N GLU A 268 -13.78 14.04 -5.36
CA GLU A 268 -12.30 14.05 -5.29
C GLU A 268 -11.66 13.44 -4.01
N GLY A 269 -11.14 12.21 -4.14
CA GLY A 269 -10.30 11.54 -3.13
C GLY A 269 -10.74 10.11 -2.75
N VAL A 270 -9.77 9.28 -2.35
CA VAL A 270 -9.95 7.90 -1.85
C VAL A 270 -9.95 7.93 -0.31
N LEU A 271 -10.82 7.15 0.33
CA LEU A 271 -10.79 6.96 1.78
C LEU A 271 -9.88 5.79 2.13
N VAL A 272 -8.93 6.00 3.05
CA VAL A 272 -8.00 4.98 3.52
C VAL A 272 -8.17 4.81 5.02
N TYR A 273 -8.37 3.58 5.44
CA TYR A 273 -8.50 3.21 6.84
C TYR A 273 -7.12 2.82 7.35
N VAL A 274 -6.64 3.45 8.43
CA VAL A 274 -5.30 3.23 8.98
C VAL A 274 -5.39 2.81 10.43
N SER A 275 -4.64 1.81 10.85
CA SER A 275 -4.44 1.44 12.26
C SER A 275 -3.00 1.74 12.69
N GLU A 276 -2.85 2.25 13.91
CA GLU A 276 -1.58 2.41 14.63
C GLU A 276 -1.79 1.98 16.09
N GLY A 277 -1.36 0.76 16.44
CA GLY A 277 -1.71 0.12 17.71
C GLY A 277 -3.24 0.12 17.92
N ALA A 278 -3.68 0.56 19.10
CA ALA A 278 -5.11 0.68 19.42
C ALA A 278 -5.85 1.81 18.68
N ARG A 279 -5.15 2.63 17.89
CA ARG A 279 -5.73 3.79 17.18
C ARG A 279 -6.17 3.42 15.78
N THR A 280 -7.31 3.96 15.36
CA THR A 280 -7.83 3.79 14.00
C THR A 280 -8.23 5.13 13.40
N TYR A 281 -7.88 5.33 12.13
CA TYR A 281 -8.07 6.57 11.40
C TYR A 281 -8.81 6.30 10.09
N GLN A 282 -9.66 7.24 9.69
CA GLN A 282 -10.22 7.31 8.34
C GLN A 282 -9.63 8.53 7.64
N ILE A 283 -8.63 8.31 6.81
CA ILE A 283 -7.87 9.38 6.16
C ILE A 283 -8.37 9.53 4.73
N ARG A 284 -8.91 10.70 4.40
CA ARG A 284 -9.24 11.03 3.01
C ARG A 284 -8.00 11.57 2.33
N VAL A 285 -7.52 10.83 1.35
CA VAL A 285 -6.35 11.19 0.57
C VAL A 285 -6.76 11.55 -0.84
N ARG A 286 -5.99 12.42 -1.51
CA ARG A 286 -6.20 12.65 -2.93
C ARG A 286 -5.99 11.33 -3.66
N GLU A 287 -6.82 11.05 -4.65
CA GLU A 287 -6.54 9.97 -5.59
C GLU A 287 -5.23 10.35 -6.28
N GLY A 288 -4.12 9.75 -5.83
CA GLY A 288 -2.86 9.85 -6.55
C GLY A 288 -3.09 9.30 -7.95
N ASP A 289 -2.51 9.93 -8.98
CA ASP A 289 -2.63 9.46 -10.36
C ASP A 289 -2.10 8.01 -10.41
N PRO A 290 -2.98 7.00 -10.46
CA PRO A 290 -2.60 5.59 -10.33
C PRO A 290 -1.71 5.16 -11.50
N GLU A 291 -1.81 5.89 -12.61
CA GLU A 291 -1.01 5.69 -13.81
C GLU A 291 0.45 6.18 -13.66
N ARG A 292 0.79 6.88 -12.56
CA ARG A 292 2.13 7.45 -12.38
C ARG A 292 3.03 6.55 -11.54
N PHE A 293 3.70 5.64 -12.22
CA PHE A 293 5.04 5.22 -11.79
C PHE A 293 6.00 6.44 -11.94
N GLU A 294 6.24 7.15 -10.84
CA GLU A 294 7.05 8.39 -10.80
C GLU A 294 8.55 8.16 -10.61
N MET A 295 8.97 6.89 -10.49
CA MET A 295 10.35 6.48 -10.18
C MET A 295 11.30 6.49 -11.40
N GLY A 296 10.92 7.14 -12.51
CA GLY A 296 11.65 7.11 -13.77
C GLY A 296 12.20 8.48 -14.22
N PRO A 297 13.05 8.48 -15.27
CA PRO A 297 13.41 7.29 -16.06
C PRO A 297 14.61 6.48 -15.55
N ALA A 298 15.46 6.98 -14.66
CA ALA A 298 16.64 6.25 -14.20
C ALA A 298 16.48 5.73 -12.76
N ILE A 299 16.48 4.40 -12.60
CA ILE A 299 16.44 3.72 -11.29
C ILE A 299 17.83 3.18 -11.00
N LEU A 300 18.51 3.73 -9.99
CA LEU A 300 19.88 3.35 -9.65
C LEU A 300 19.89 2.30 -8.53
N PHE A 301 20.39 1.12 -8.85
CA PHE A 301 20.68 0.08 -7.86
C PHE A 301 21.86 0.49 -6.99
N CYS A 302 21.68 0.34 -5.68
CA CYS A 302 22.68 0.63 -4.66
C CYS A 302 22.79 -0.55 -3.70
N PRO A 303 23.99 -1.15 -3.51
CA PRO A 303 24.17 -2.22 -2.54
C PRO A 303 23.75 -1.79 -1.14
N ALA A 304 22.87 -2.56 -0.49
CA ALA A 304 22.32 -2.20 0.82
C ALA A 304 23.35 -2.30 1.97
N ASP A 305 24.49 -2.98 1.75
CA ASP A 305 25.60 -3.02 2.71
C ASP A 305 26.46 -1.72 2.71
N ARG A 306 26.12 -0.75 1.84
CA ARG A 306 26.81 0.55 1.67
C ARG A 306 25.90 1.75 1.99
N PRO A 307 25.39 1.89 3.23
CA PRO A 307 24.49 2.99 3.61
C PRO A 307 25.06 4.39 3.33
N GLU A 308 26.39 4.55 3.35
CA GLU A 308 27.06 5.80 3.01
C GLU A 308 26.82 6.27 1.56
N ARG A 309 26.27 5.40 0.70
CA ARG A 309 25.96 5.69 -0.70
C ARG A 309 24.49 6.07 -0.92
N PHE A 310 23.58 5.77 0.00
CA PHE A 310 22.12 5.88 -0.22
C PHE A 310 21.71 7.30 -0.60
N GLY A 311 22.07 8.30 0.21
CA GLY A 311 21.74 9.70 -0.08
C GLY A 311 22.32 10.18 -1.41
N LYS A 312 23.57 9.82 -1.71
CA LYS A 312 24.22 10.17 -2.98
C LYS A 312 23.52 9.51 -4.18
N ALA A 313 23.06 8.26 -4.05
CA ALA A 313 22.34 7.58 -5.11
C ALA A 313 20.96 8.23 -5.34
N ALA A 314 20.22 8.52 -4.26
CA ALA A 314 18.92 9.18 -4.31
C ALA A 314 18.97 10.61 -4.91
N ASP A 315 20.08 11.32 -4.69
CA ASP A 315 20.32 12.65 -5.29
C ASP A 315 20.67 12.58 -6.77
N ARG A 316 21.30 11.49 -7.22
CA ARG A 316 21.81 11.37 -8.60
C ARG A 316 20.76 10.87 -9.57
N ALA A 317 19.98 9.87 -9.17
CA ALA A 317 19.01 9.17 -10.01
C ALA A 317 17.58 9.67 -9.79
N ASP A 318 16.63 9.18 -10.59
CA ASP A 318 15.21 9.51 -10.43
C ASP A 318 14.58 8.70 -9.31
N ALA A 319 15.04 7.46 -9.12
CA ALA A 319 14.82 6.65 -7.93
C ALA A 319 16.06 5.81 -7.58
N VAL A 320 16.10 5.29 -6.36
CA VAL A 320 17.14 4.37 -5.88
C VAL A 320 16.53 3.02 -5.52
N ALA A 321 17.15 1.92 -5.96
CA ALA A 321 16.81 0.57 -5.51
C ALA A 321 17.88 0.09 -4.53
N LEU A 322 17.53 -0.03 -3.25
CA LEU A 322 18.41 -0.59 -2.22
C LEU A 322 18.42 -2.10 -2.36
N ASP A 323 19.57 -2.66 -2.71
CA ASP A 323 19.68 -4.03 -3.13
C ASP A 323 20.12 -4.93 -1.97
N LEU A 324 19.24 -5.81 -1.52
CA LEU A 324 19.53 -6.86 -0.54
C LEU A 324 19.94 -8.17 -1.20
N GLU A 325 19.87 -8.32 -2.53
CA GLU A 325 20.06 -9.58 -3.24
C GLU A 325 21.51 -9.76 -3.70
N ASP A 326 21.81 -9.78 -5.00
CA ASP A 326 23.14 -10.15 -5.54
C ASP A 326 24.26 -9.15 -5.18
N ALA A 327 23.94 -7.88 -4.92
CA ALA A 327 24.96 -6.90 -4.57
C ALA A 327 25.49 -7.04 -3.13
N VAL A 328 24.93 -7.93 -2.31
CA VAL A 328 25.26 -8.08 -0.89
C VAL A 328 25.81 -9.47 -0.61
N SER A 329 27.04 -9.53 -0.06
CA SER A 329 27.62 -10.81 0.35
C SER A 329 26.80 -11.48 1.47
N PRO A 330 26.78 -12.82 1.57
CA PRO A 330 26.05 -13.54 2.61
C PRO A 330 26.33 -13.02 4.03
N GLU A 331 27.60 -12.70 4.34
CA GLU A 331 28.03 -12.19 5.64
C GLU A 331 27.52 -10.77 5.93
N SER A 332 27.20 -10.02 4.88
CA SER A 332 26.77 -8.63 4.97
C SER A 332 25.24 -8.46 5.00
N LYS A 333 24.46 -9.52 4.68
CA LYS A 333 22.99 -9.48 4.61
C LYS A 333 22.33 -8.91 5.86
N ALA A 334 22.75 -9.36 7.05
CA ALA A 334 22.17 -8.88 8.31
C ALA A 334 22.38 -7.37 8.50
N ARG A 335 23.60 -6.88 8.25
CA ARG A 335 23.91 -5.45 8.31
C ARG A 335 23.16 -4.65 7.23
N ALA A 336 23.03 -5.20 6.03
CA ALA A 336 22.33 -4.56 4.92
C ALA A 336 20.84 -4.36 5.22
N ARG A 337 20.19 -5.35 5.86
CA ARG A 337 18.80 -5.23 6.33
C ARG A 337 18.60 -4.11 7.33
N GLU A 338 19.45 -4.02 8.36
CA GLU A 338 19.36 -2.93 9.33
C GLU A 338 19.66 -1.56 8.69
N ALA A 339 20.54 -1.51 7.68
CA ALA A 339 20.76 -0.30 6.90
C ALA A 339 19.52 0.12 6.08
N VAL A 340 18.78 -0.83 5.50
CA VAL A 340 17.50 -0.59 4.81
C VAL A 340 16.45 -0.05 5.78
N VAL A 341 16.34 -0.63 6.97
CA VAL A 341 15.43 -0.16 8.03
C VAL A 341 15.75 1.29 8.43
N ALA A 342 17.04 1.61 8.59
CA ALA A 342 17.51 2.93 9.00
C ALA A 342 17.69 3.93 7.85
N ALA A 343 17.30 3.60 6.62
CA ALA A 343 17.58 4.43 5.44
C ALA A 343 16.79 5.75 5.45
N GLU A 344 17.52 6.88 5.42
CA GLU A 344 16.95 8.22 5.27
C GLU A 344 16.90 8.65 3.79
N VAL A 345 16.06 7.97 3.01
CA VAL A 345 15.76 8.31 1.61
C VAL A 345 14.27 8.61 1.45
N ASP A 346 13.92 9.36 0.39
CA ASP A 346 12.52 9.62 0.03
C ASP A 346 11.83 8.29 -0.34
N PRO A 347 10.85 7.80 0.46
CA PRO A 347 10.24 6.49 0.24
C PRO A 347 9.43 6.41 -1.06
N TRP A 348 9.03 7.54 -1.66
CA TRP A 348 8.35 7.59 -2.95
C TRP A 348 9.30 7.46 -4.14
N ARG A 349 10.59 7.65 -3.90
CA ARG A 349 11.68 7.54 -4.88
C ARG A 349 12.68 6.45 -4.49
N ALA A 350 12.26 5.51 -3.64
CA ALA A 350 13.08 4.41 -3.18
C ALA A 350 12.34 3.06 -3.32
N LEU A 351 13.10 2.05 -3.73
CA LEU A 351 12.69 0.66 -3.82
C LEU A 351 13.64 -0.19 -2.98
N VAL A 352 13.19 -1.36 -2.53
CA VAL A 352 14.07 -2.38 -1.98
C VAL A 352 14.01 -3.62 -2.87
N ARG A 353 15.14 -4.10 -3.38
CA ARG A 353 15.20 -5.41 -4.04
C ARG A 353 15.47 -6.49 -3.00
N MET A 354 14.54 -7.43 -2.90
CA MET A 354 14.59 -8.55 -1.97
C MET A 354 15.02 -9.84 -2.67
N SER A 355 15.48 -10.80 -1.88
CA SER A 355 15.77 -12.16 -2.36
C SER A 355 14.52 -12.86 -2.93
N ALA A 356 14.75 -13.85 -3.79
CA ALA A 356 13.68 -14.64 -4.40
C ALA A 356 12.88 -15.42 -3.35
N TRP A 357 11.61 -15.72 -3.67
CA TRP A 357 10.76 -16.51 -2.77
C TRP A 357 11.31 -17.93 -2.60
N GLY A 358 11.28 -18.43 -1.37
CA GLY A 358 11.80 -19.75 -1.00
C GLY A 358 13.31 -19.81 -0.72
N THR A 359 14.05 -18.69 -0.81
CA THR A 359 15.45 -18.66 -0.32
C THR A 359 15.52 -18.46 1.19
N PRO A 360 16.60 -18.89 1.87
CA PRO A 360 16.77 -18.70 3.32
C PRO A 360 16.73 -17.24 3.78
N GLU A 361 16.98 -16.30 2.87
CA GLU A 361 17.02 -14.87 3.13
C GLU A 361 15.63 -14.22 3.12
N TRP A 362 14.64 -14.85 2.50
CA TRP A 362 13.36 -14.22 2.16
C TRP A 362 12.61 -13.66 3.39
N ASP A 363 12.43 -14.47 4.44
CA ASP A 363 11.70 -14.04 5.65
C ASP A 363 12.38 -12.83 6.32
N ALA A 364 13.71 -12.86 6.39
CA ALA A 364 14.48 -11.79 7.01
C ALA A 364 14.49 -10.51 6.15
N ASP A 365 14.52 -10.64 4.82
CA ASP A 365 14.38 -9.50 3.91
C ASP A 365 12.98 -8.88 4.05
N ALA A 366 11.92 -9.70 4.08
CA ALA A 366 10.54 -9.25 4.22
C ALA A 366 10.31 -8.51 5.55
N ALA A 367 10.79 -9.08 6.66
CA ALA A 367 10.72 -8.45 7.97
C ALA A 367 11.47 -7.10 8.01
N ALA A 368 12.63 -7.00 7.34
CA ALA A 368 13.38 -5.75 7.25
C ALA A 368 12.62 -4.69 6.44
N VAL A 369 12.02 -5.08 5.31
CA VAL A 369 11.22 -4.15 4.49
C VAL A 369 9.97 -3.69 5.25
N ALA A 370 9.27 -4.59 5.94
CA ALA A 370 8.11 -4.26 6.76
C ALA A 370 8.44 -3.22 7.85
N ARG A 371 9.61 -3.35 8.49
CA ARG A 371 10.17 -2.38 9.46
C ARG A 371 10.69 -1.09 8.83
N SER A 372 10.98 -1.09 7.52
CA SER A 372 11.45 0.10 6.79
C SER A 372 10.29 1.01 6.37
N ARG A 373 10.64 2.18 5.82
CA ARG A 373 9.69 3.16 5.28
C ARG A 373 9.36 2.94 3.81
N MET A 374 10.10 2.06 3.15
CA MET A 374 9.91 1.75 1.75
C MET A 374 8.80 0.72 1.62
N ARG A 375 7.88 0.97 0.70
CA ARG A 375 6.80 0.03 0.35
C ARG A 375 6.87 -0.43 -1.09
N THR A 376 7.74 0.15 -1.92
CA THR A 376 7.97 -0.39 -3.26
C THR A 376 9.06 -1.46 -3.21
N VAL A 377 8.69 -2.68 -3.57
CA VAL A 377 9.55 -3.86 -3.39
C VAL A 377 9.78 -4.53 -4.73
N ILE A 378 11.04 -4.70 -5.11
CA ILE A 378 11.42 -5.52 -6.24
C ILE A 378 11.56 -6.96 -5.75
N LEU A 379 10.74 -7.87 -6.30
CA LEU A 379 10.79 -9.29 -5.99
C LEU A 379 11.65 -10.00 -7.04
N SER A 380 12.88 -10.39 -6.68
CA SER A 380 13.79 -11.13 -7.57
C SER A 380 13.19 -12.46 -8.01
N LYS A 381 13.50 -12.88 -9.24
CA LYS A 381 13.13 -14.19 -9.81
C LYS A 381 11.64 -14.51 -9.59
N ALA A 382 10.77 -13.54 -9.88
CA ALA A 382 9.33 -13.69 -9.69
C ALA A 382 8.73 -14.67 -10.72
N GLU A 383 8.18 -15.78 -10.23
CA GLU A 383 7.78 -16.92 -11.06
C GLU A 383 6.33 -17.38 -10.88
N SER A 384 5.61 -16.87 -9.88
CA SER A 384 4.31 -17.40 -9.44
C SER A 384 3.52 -16.38 -8.61
N LEU A 385 2.18 -16.45 -8.64
CA LEU A 385 1.33 -15.56 -7.82
C LEU A 385 1.52 -15.79 -6.33
N GLU A 386 1.77 -17.03 -5.90
CA GLU A 386 1.97 -17.38 -4.50
C GLU A 386 3.15 -16.62 -3.88
N ALA A 387 4.20 -16.35 -4.66
CA ALA A 387 5.32 -15.52 -4.24
C ALA A 387 4.93 -14.05 -4.05
N VAL A 388 4.01 -13.54 -4.88
CA VAL A 388 3.48 -12.17 -4.79
C VAL A 388 2.52 -12.05 -3.61
N ASP A 389 1.65 -13.04 -3.41
CA ASP A 389 0.72 -13.13 -2.28
C ASP A 389 1.49 -13.18 -0.96
N ALA A 390 2.49 -14.06 -0.85
CA ALA A 390 3.34 -14.18 0.33
C ALA A 390 4.05 -12.85 0.66
N LEU A 391 4.52 -12.11 -0.35
CA LEU A 391 5.13 -10.81 -0.14
C LEU A 391 4.10 -9.74 0.29
N ALA A 392 2.91 -9.74 -0.32
CA ALA A 392 1.85 -8.81 0.04
C ALA A 392 1.34 -9.04 1.48
N GLU A 393 1.32 -10.29 1.94
CA GLU A 393 1.02 -10.68 3.31
C GLU A 393 2.13 -10.27 4.28
N ALA A 394 3.38 -10.59 3.96
CA ALA A 394 4.53 -10.29 4.83
C ALA A 394 4.84 -8.78 4.92
N VAL A 395 4.51 -8.00 3.90
CA VAL A 395 4.73 -6.55 3.84
C VAL A 395 3.41 -5.84 3.50
N PRO A 396 2.56 -5.55 4.52
CA PRO A 396 1.29 -4.86 4.31
C PRO A 396 1.45 -3.51 3.59
N GLY A 397 0.70 -3.33 2.51
CA GLY A 397 0.77 -2.15 1.64
C GLY A 397 1.97 -2.15 0.69
N ALA A 398 2.57 -3.31 0.39
CA ALA A 398 3.61 -3.42 -0.61
C ALA A 398 3.13 -3.08 -2.03
N ARG A 399 3.90 -2.24 -2.71
CA ARG A 399 3.88 -1.95 -4.14
C ARG A 399 4.91 -2.84 -4.82
N ILE A 400 4.47 -3.98 -5.32
CA ILE A 400 5.36 -5.04 -5.79
C ILE A 400 5.77 -4.77 -7.24
N VAL A 401 7.06 -4.92 -7.51
CA VAL A 401 7.68 -4.90 -8.83
C VAL A 401 8.32 -6.28 -9.05
N PRO A 402 7.59 -7.27 -9.60
CA PRO A 402 8.18 -8.54 -9.92
C PRO A 402 9.30 -8.36 -10.94
N GLN A 403 10.48 -8.87 -10.62
CA GLN A 403 11.62 -8.93 -11.52
C GLN A 403 11.51 -10.22 -12.34
N ILE A 404 11.17 -10.05 -13.61
CA ILE A 404 10.97 -11.11 -14.58
C ILE A 404 12.29 -11.38 -15.29
N GLU A 405 12.99 -12.40 -14.82
CA GLU A 405 14.34 -12.71 -15.26
C GLU A 405 14.62 -14.22 -15.37
N THR A 406 13.56 -15.03 -15.40
CA THR A 406 13.67 -16.48 -15.63
C THR A 406 12.70 -16.90 -16.72
N ALA A 407 12.94 -18.06 -17.35
CA ALA A 407 12.05 -18.59 -18.37
C ALA A 407 10.62 -18.80 -17.83
N ARG A 408 10.49 -19.24 -16.56
CA ARG A 408 9.19 -19.38 -15.89
C ARG A 408 8.55 -18.02 -15.65
N GLY A 409 9.29 -17.04 -15.16
CA GLY A 409 8.79 -15.68 -14.95
C GLY A 409 8.27 -15.04 -16.24
N VAL A 410 8.97 -15.24 -17.37
CA VAL A 410 8.52 -14.73 -18.68
C VAL A 410 7.15 -15.28 -19.07
N LEU A 411 6.93 -16.58 -18.84
CA LEU A 411 5.64 -17.24 -19.09
C LEU A 411 4.56 -16.81 -18.09
N ALA A 412 4.92 -16.57 -16.84
CA ALA A 412 4.00 -16.14 -15.77
C ALA A 412 3.70 -14.63 -15.76
N ALA A 413 4.41 -13.82 -16.54
CA ALA A 413 4.38 -12.36 -16.39
C ALA A 413 2.97 -11.71 -16.55
N GLU A 414 1.99 -12.37 -17.17
CA GLU A 414 0.65 -11.81 -17.43
C GLU A 414 -0.18 -11.93 -16.18
N GLU A 415 -0.18 -13.15 -15.64
CA GLU A 415 -0.77 -13.47 -14.35
C GLU A 415 -0.17 -12.58 -13.26
N LEU A 416 1.16 -12.47 -13.21
CA LEU A 416 1.86 -11.58 -12.28
C LEU A 416 1.46 -10.11 -12.45
N ALA A 417 1.39 -9.61 -13.70
CA ALA A 417 0.97 -8.23 -13.98
C ALA A 417 -0.48 -7.93 -13.55
N GLY A 418 -1.34 -8.94 -13.56
CA GLY A 418 -2.74 -8.85 -13.15
C GLY A 418 -2.95 -8.71 -11.64
N HIS A 419 -1.95 -9.02 -10.82
CA HIS A 419 -2.09 -8.98 -9.37
C HIS A 419 -2.29 -7.53 -8.84
N PRO A 420 -3.24 -7.29 -7.91
CA PRO A 420 -3.54 -5.94 -7.40
C PRO A 420 -2.35 -5.22 -6.75
N ALA A 421 -1.48 -5.95 -6.04
CA ALA A 421 -0.31 -5.37 -5.39
C ALA A 421 0.82 -5.03 -6.37
N VAL A 422 0.75 -5.48 -7.63
CA VAL A 422 1.78 -5.22 -8.63
C VAL A 422 1.60 -3.84 -9.27
N VAL A 423 2.65 -3.03 -9.25
CA VAL A 423 2.61 -1.64 -9.75
C VAL A 423 3.45 -1.41 -11.01
N ALA A 424 4.45 -2.26 -11.24
CA ALA A 424 5.30 -2.26 -12.41
C ALA A 424 5.93 -3.64 -12.59
N LEU A 425 6.45 -3.96 -13.76
CA LEU A 425 7.32 -5.13 -13.95
C LEU A 425 8.73 -4.66 -14.25
N LEU A 426 9.73 -5.35 -13.73
CA LEU A 426 11.13 -5.17 -14.10
C LEU A 426 11.58 -6.36 -14.93
N TRP A 427 12.20 -6.10 -16.07
CA TRP A 427 12.78 -7.15 -16.91
C TRP A 427 14.29 -7.33 -16.62
N GLY A 428 14.77 -8.58 -16.54
CA GLY A 428 16.18 -8.92 -16.34
C GLY A 428 16.74 -9.80 -17.47
N ALA A 429 17.73 -9.30 -18.21
CA ALA A 429 18.27 -9.98 -19.38
C ALA A 429 19.33 -11.06 -19.04
N GLU A 430 20.26 -10.75 -18.12
CA GLU A 430 21.40 -11.62 -17.81
C GLU A 430 20.94 -12.91 -17.11
N ASP A 431 20.15 -12.80 -16.05
CA ASP A 431 19.56 -13.95 -15.36
C ASP A 431 18.65 -14.78 -16.26
N LEU A 432 17.98 -14.16 -17.24
CA LEU A 432 17.19 -14.93 -18.22
C LEU A 432 18.12 -15.76 -19.11
N ALA A 433 19.23 -15.18 -19.57
CA ALA A 433 20.19 -15.92 -20.39
C ALA A 433 20.67 -17.17 -19.64
N ASP A 434 20.99 -17.04 -18.35
CA ASP A 434 21.37 -18.17 -17.51
C ASP A 434 20.22 -19.17 -17.34
N SER A 435 19.00 -18.70 -17.08
CA SER A 435 17.80 -19.54 -16.98
C SER A 435 17.52 -20.36 -18.26
N LEU A 436 17.83 -19.79 -19.43
CA LEU A 436 17.68 -20.45 -20.74
C LEU A 436 18.89 -21.33 -21.11
N GLY A 437 20.00 -21.24 -20.38
CA GLY A 437 21.28 -21.85 -20.78
C GLY A 437 21.93 -21.17 -22.00
N ALA A 438 21.59 -19.91 -22.26
CA ALA A 438 22.21 -19.09 -23.30
C ALA A 438 23.60 -18.63 -22.84
N ARG A 439 24.52 -18.43 -23.80
CA ARG A 439 25.90 -17.99 -23.50
C ARG A 439 26.10 -16.48 -23.54
N SER A 440 25.08 -15.73 -23.95
CA SER A 440 25.15 -14.27 -24.11
C SER A 440 23.76 -13.71 -24.34
N THR A 441 23.51 -12.53 -23.77
CA THR A 441 22.30 -11.73 -24.00
C THR A 441 22.29 -11.02 -25.35
N ARG A 442 23.46 -10.72 -25.91
CA ARG A 442 23.63 -9.85 -27.09
C ARG A 442 24.18 -10.57 -28.33
N ALA A 443 23.80 -10.04 -29.49
CA ALA A 443 24.40 -10.35 -30.78
C ALA A 443 25.67 -9.52 -31.01
N THR A 444 26.45 -9.84 -32.05
CA THR A 444 27.73 -9.18 -32.37
C THR A 444 27.60 -7.66 -32.59
N GLU A 445 26.42 -7.19 -33.00
CA GLU A 445 26.13 -5.78 -33.28
C GLU A 445 25.55 -5.03 -32.05
N GLY A 446 25.57 -5.66 -30.87
CA GLY A 446 25.15 -5.05 -29.60
C GLY A 446 23.65 -5.16 -29.29
N ALA A 447 22.80 -5.51 -30.25
CA ALA A 447 21.37 -5.77 -30.00
C ALA A 447 21.15 -7.04 -29.16
N TYR A 448 20.02 -7.13 -28.45
CA TYR A 448 19.62 -8.39 -27.80
C TYR A 448 19.45 -9.51 -28.84
N ARG A 449 19.80 -10.74 -28.46
CA ARG A 449 19.45 -11.91 -29.26
C ARG A 449 17.93 -12.08 -29.32
N GLU A 450 17.41 -12.62 -30.43
CA GLU A 450 15.97 -12.73 -30.68
C GLU A 450 15.20 -13.39 -29.53
N VAL A 451 15.74 -14.45 -28.92
CA VAL A 451 15.10 -15.14 -27.79
C VAL A 451 15.05 -14.26 -26.52
N ILE A 452 16.08 -13.46 -26.28
CA ILE A 452 16.15 -12.51 -25.15
C ILE A 452 15.20 -11.34 -25.40
N GLN A 453 15.20 -10.82 -26.63
CA GLN A 453 14.30 -9.78 -27.07
C GLN A 453 12.84 -10.22 -26.98
N HIS A 454 12.54 -11.50 -27.28
CA HIS A 454 11.20 -12.06 -27.11
C HIS A 454 10.73 -11.99 -25.66
N GLY A 455 11.58 -12.38 -24.70
CA GLY A 455 11.27 -12.24 -23.28
C GLY A 455 11.00 -10.79 -22.87
N ARG A 456 11.88 -9.86 -23.29
CA ARG A 456 11.73 -8.41 -23.06
C ARG A 456 10.38 -7.90 -23.57
N PHE A 457 9.99 -8.27 -24.79
CA PHE A 457 8.70 -7.90 -25.36
C PHE A 457 7.53 -8.53 -24.62
N ARG A 458 7.65 -9.79 -24.18
CA ARG A 458 6.58 -10.45 -23.43
C ARG A 458 6.24 -9.68 -22.15
N VAL A 459 7.27 -9.29 -21.39
CA VAL A 459 7.12 -8.53 -20.15
C VAL A 459 6.51 -7.15 -20.40
N LEU A 460 6.92 -6.48 -21.47
CA LEU A 460 6.31 -5.21 -21.87
C LEU A 460 4.83 -5.35 -22.23
N TYR A 461 4.47 -6.36 -23.04
CA TYR A 461 3.07 -6.64 -23.39
C TYR A 461 2.23 -6.97 -22.15
N ALA A 462 2.78 -7.78 -21.23
CA ALA A 462 2.13 -8.10 -19.96
C ALA A 462 1.81 -6.85 -19.16
N SER A 463 2.82 -5.99 -18.98
CA SER A 463 2.68 -4.74 -18.24
C SER A 463 1.60 -3.86 -18.87
N ALA A 464 1.67 -3.66 -20.18
CA ALA A 464 0.73 -2.82 -20.92
C ALA A 464 -0.71 -3.35 -20.90
N ALA A 465 -0.90 -4.67 -20.97
CA ALA A 465 -2.22 -5.31 -20.90
C ALA A 465 -2.95 -5.02 -19.58
N HIS A 466 -2.20 -4.80 -18.51
CA HIS A 466 -2.72 -4.49 -17.17
C HIS A 466 -2.54 -3.02 -16.75
N GLY A 467 -2.16 -2.13 -17.68
CA GLY A 467 -1.93 -0.71 -17.40
C GLY A 467 -0.78 -0.44 -16.43
N LYS A 468 0.16 -1.38 -16.27
CA LYS A 468 1.32 -1.26 -15.38
C LYS A 468 2.52 -0.67 -16.12
N ALA A 469 3.41 0.00 -15.38
CA ALA A 469 4.69 0.44 -15.92
C ALA A 469 5.62 -0.75 -16.17
N CYS A 470 6.47 -0.66 -17.19
CA CYS A 470 7.54 -1.62 -17.44
C CYS A 470 8.90 -0.93 -17.29
N ILE A 471 9.80 -1.55 -16.53
CA ILE A 471 11.17 -1.10 -16.30
C ILE A 471 12.10 -1.99 -17.13
N ASP A 472 12.97 -1.37 -17.92
CA ASP A 472 13.94 -2.08 -18.75
C ASP A 472 15.20 -2.46 -17.97
N ALA A 473 15.92 -3.44 -18.50
CA ALA A 473 17.07 -4.06 -17.84
C ALA A 473 18.29 -3.14 -17.74
N VAL A 474 19.21 -3.51 -16.84
CA VAL A 474 20.53 -2.92 -16.75
C VAL A 474 21.35 -3.21 -18.00
N LEU A 475 22.12 -2.22 -18.46
CA LEU A 475 23.24 -2.46 -19.37
C LEU A 475 24.51 -2.66 -18.49
N PRO A 476 25.17 -3.82 -18.52
CA PRO A 476 26.32 -4.07 -17.64
C PRO A 476 27.52 -3.16 -17.89
N ASP A 477 27.80 -2.83 -19.15
CA ASP A 477 28.88 -1.90 -19.51
C ASP A 477 28.45 -0.45 -19.24
N PHE A 478 28.81 0.05 -18.07
CA PHE A 478 28.49 1.41 -17.65
C PHE A 478 29.43 2.48 -18.23
N GLU A 479 30.50 2.09 -18.94
CA GLU A 479 31.44 3.03 -19.55
C GLU A 479 30.99 3.49 -20.94
N ASP A 480 30.23 2.64 -21.65
CA ASP A 480 29.63 2.96 -22.96
C ASP A 480 28.34 3.78 -22.80
N GLU A 481 28.51 5.07 -22.54
CA GLU A 481 27.42 6.04 -22.40
C GLU A 481 26.56 6.16 -23.66
N GLU A 482 27.11 5.90 -24.86
CA GLU A 482 26.37 5.98 -26.12
C GLU A 482 25.51 4.74 -26.36
N ALA A 483 26.02 3.53 -26.05
CA ALA A 483 25.18 2.33 -26.00
C ALA A 483 24.05 2.49 -24.98
N GLN A 484 24.36 3.02 -23.79
CA GLN A 484 23.34 3.28 -22.76
C GLN A 484 22.23 4.22 -23.24
N ARG A 485 22.60 5.30 -23.95
CA ARG A 485 21.65 6.26 -24.51
C ARG A 485 20.77 5.61 -25.57
N ARG A 486 21.34 4.84 -26.50
CA ARG A 486 20.60 4.14 -27.57
C ARG A 486 19.63 3.10 -27.01
N ASP A 487 20.05 2.29 -26.05
CA ASP A 487 19.18 1.29 -25.42
C ASP A 487 18.02 1.97 -24.67
N ALA A 488 18.29 3.08 -23.97
CA ALA A 488 17.25 3.87 -23.30
C ALA A 488 16.27 4.53 -24.28
N GLU A 489 16.75 5.03 -25.42
CA GLU A 489 15.92 5.58 -26.50
C GLU A 489 14.99 4.50 -27.10
N GLU A 490 15.52 3.31 -27.36
CA GLU A 490 14.73 2.16 -27.84
C GLU A 490 13.70 1.71 -26.80
N ALA A 491 14.07 1.69 -25.52
CA ALA A 491 13.16 1.39 -24.41
C ALA A 491 12.00 2.42 -24.36
N ALA A 492 12.32 3.71 -24.36
CA ALA A 492 11.35 4.79 -24.33
C ALA A 492 10.41 4.77 -25.54
N THR A 493 10.95 4.43 -26.72
CA THR A 493 10.22 4.31 -27.98
C THR A 493 9.26 3.11 -27.97
N SER A 494 9.71 1.99 -27.42
CA SER A 494 8.91 0.76 -27.27
C SER A 494 7.78 0.92 -26.24
N GLY A 495 7.93 1.85 -25.29
CA GLY A 495 6.92 2.14 -24.26
C GLY A 495 7.33 1.78 -22.83
N PHE A 496 8.61 1.43 -22.60
CA PHE A 496 9.13 1.33 -21.25
C PHE A 496 9.06 2.69 -20.54
N ARG A 497 8.96 2.64 -19.21
CA ARG A 497 8.76 3.82 -18.37
C ARG A 497 10.03 4.27 -17.65
N ALA A 498 10.93 3.33 -17.40
CA ALA A 498 12.21 3.55 -16.76
C ALA A 498 13.20 2.47 -17.18
N THR A 499 14.48 2.72 -16.93
CA THR A 499 15.57 1.77 -17.12
C THR A 499 16.33 1.64 -15.80
N ALA A 500 16.58 0.40 -15.39
CA ALA A 500 17.45 0.10 -14.27
C ALA A 500 18.91 0.40 -14.62
N CYS A 501 19.70 0.86 -13.66
CA CYS A 501 21.14 1.08 -13.82
C CYS A 501 21.90 0.77 -12.54
N ILE A 502 23.19 0.50 -12.65
CA ILE A 502 24.07 0.06 -11.55
C ILE A 502 25.18 1.05 -11.25
N HIS A 503 25.33 2.09 -12.09
CA HIS A 503 26.36 3.10 -11.93
C HIS A 503 25.83 4.51 -12.20
N PRO A 504 26.22 5.53 -11.41
CA PRO A 504 25.77 6.92 -11.60
C PRO A 504 26.05 7.52 -12.98
N ARG A 505 27.05 7.01 -13.71
CA ARG A 505 27.36 7.46 -15.09
C ARG A 505 26.25 7.14 -16.09
N GLN A 506 25.45 6.10 -15.83
CA GLN A 506 24.37 5.67 -16.73
C GLN A 506 23.15 6.59 -16.63
N VAL A 507 22.97 7.30 -15.51
CA VAL A 507 21.79 8.13 -15.26
C VAL A 507 21.62 9.23 -16.30
N GLY A 508 22.71 9.92 -16.66
CA GLY A 508 22.68 10.99 -17.66
C GLY A 508 22.20 10.50 -19.03
N PRO A 509 22.87 9.49 -19.62
CA PRO A 509 22.45 8.85 -20.86
C PRO A 509 21.02 8.30 -20.84
N ILE A 510 20.57 7.66 -19.75
CA ILE A 510 19.19 7.17 -19.62
C ILE A 510 18.21 8.34 -19.69
N ARG A 511 18.40 9.39 -18.90
CA ARG A 511 17.53 10.58 -18.93
C ARG A 511 17.49 11.23 -20.32
N GLN A 512 18.60 11.21 -21.06
CA GLN A 512 18.65 11.70 -22.42
C GLN A 512 17.85 10.82 -23.39
N GLY A 513 17.98 9.48 -23.30
CA GLY A 513 17.22 8.56 -24.15
C GLY A 513 15.71 8.63 -23.94
N TYR A 514 15.25 8.90 -22.71
CA TYR A 514 13.83 9.07 -22.39
C TYR A 514 13.29 10.48 -22.66
N ALA A 515 14.15 11.45 -22.93
CA ALA A 515 13.72 12.82 -23.19
C ALA A 515 13.16 12.92 -24.61
N PRO A 516 11.91 13.43 -24.78
CA PRO A 516 11.44 13.79 -26.11
C PRO A 516 12.35 14.83 -26.73
N THR A 517 12.59 14.69 -28.03
CA THR A 517 13.30 15.70 -28.82
C THR A 517 12.51 17.02 -28.82
N PRO A 518 13.19 18.18 -29.00
CA PRO A 518 12.51 19.46 -29.16
C PRO A 518 11.44 19.43 -30.24
N GLU A 519 11.71 18.72 -31.34
CA GLU A 519 10.82 18.55 -32.49
C GLU A 519 9.58 17.74 -32.13
N GLU A 520 9.72 16.62 -31.42
CA GLU A 520 8.59 15.81 -30.93
C GLU A 520 7.71 16.60 -29.97
N ALA A 521 8.32 17.34 -29.04
CA ALA A 521 7.59 18.16 -28.08
C ALA A 521 6.85 19.30 -28.79
N ASP A 522 7.47 19.96 -29.77
CA ASP A 522 6.84 21.03 -30.56
C ASP A 522 5.69 20.51 -31.43
N HIS A 523 5.91 19.38 -32.14
CA HIS A 523 4.86 18.70 -32.90
C HIS A 523 3.69 18.28 -32.00
N ALA A 524 3.96 17.70 -30.83
CA ALA A 524 2.93 17.32 -29.87
C ALA A 524 2.10 18.52 -29.38
N ARG A 525 2.73 19.68 -29.10
CA ARG A 525 1.99 20.91 -28.73
C ARG A 525 1.07 21.37 -29.85
N ARG A 526 1.57 21.44 -31.09
CA ARG A 526 0.76 21.86 -32.25
C ARG A 526 -0.39 20.89 -32.53
N LEU A 527 -0.13 19.59 -32.43
CA LEU A 527 -1.16 18.56 -32.63
C LEU A 527 -2.28 18.69 -31.60
N LEU A 528 -1.94 18.89 -30.32
CA LEU A 528 -2.94 19.04 -29.26
C LEU A 528 -3.75 20.32 -29.42
N ALA A 529 -3.12 21.44 -29.81
CA ALA A 529 -3.83 22.67 -30.12
C ALA A 529 -4.80 22.48 -31.30
N ALA A 530 -4.39 21.73 -32.34
CA ALA A 530 -5.26 21.41 -33.47
C ALA A 530 -6.41 20.44 -33.12
N ALA A 531 -6.22 19.62 -32.08
CA ALA A 531 -7.24 18.70 -31.57
C ALA A 531 -8.33 19.39 -30.74
N GLU A 532 -8.12 20.63 -30.29
CA GLU A 532 -9.12 21.38 -29.53
C GLU A 532 -10.41 21.56 -30.33
N GLY A 533 -11.55 21.18 -29.74
CA GLY A 533 -12.85 21.26 -30.41
C GLY A 533 -13.12 20.18 -31.47
N GLN A 534 -12.20 19.23 -31.68
CA GLN A 534 -12.41 18.11 -32.60
C GLN A 534 -13.13 16.95 -31.89
N GLY A 535 -14.30 16.55 -32.38
CA GLY A 535 -15.12 15.46 -31.82
C GLY A 535 -14.81 14.06 -32.37
N GLY A 536 -13.77 13.93 -33.20
CA GLY A 536 -13.44 12.69 -33.91
C GLY A 536 -12.12 12.79 -34.66
N ALA A 537 -11.91 11.91 -35.65
CA ALA A 537 -10.71 11.95 -36.48
C ALA A 537 -10.64 13.24 -37.29
N PHE A 538 -9.46 13.86 -37.36
CA PHE A 538 -9.21 15.11 -38.07
C PHE A 538 -7.89 15.05 -38.82
N ARG A 539 -7.68 15.99 -39.76
CA ARG A 539 -6.43 16.05 -40.53
C ARG A 539 -5.48 17.09 -39.94
N PHE A 540 -4.23 16.70 -39.69
CA PHE A 540 -3.18 17.58 -39.18
C PHE A 540 -1.85 17.29 -39.89
N GLU A 541 -1.17 18.32 -40.37
CA GLU A 541 0.12 18.22 -41.10
C GLU A 541 0.14 17.12 -42.18
N GLY A 542 -0.99 16.96 -42.88
CA GLY A 542 -1.14 15.99 -43.97
C GLY A 542 -1.53 14.57 -43.52
N GLN A 543 -1.51 14.26 -42.22
CA GLN A 543 -1.87 12.96 -41.66
C GLN A 543 -3.26 12.95 -41.02
N MET A 544 -3.87 11.76 -40.94
CA MET A 544 -5.10 11.54 -40.17
C MET A 544 -4.74 11.36 -38.70
N VAL A 545 -5.37 12.12 -37.82
CA VAL A 545 -5.17 12.10 -36.37
C VAL A 545 -6.47 11.66 -35.71
N ASP A 546 -6.36 10.68 -34.83
CA ASP A 546 -7.45 10.14 -34.03
C ASP A 546 -7.09 10.12 -32.53
N ALA A 547 -7.97 9.57 -31.69
CA ALA A 547 -7.79 9.56 -30.24
C ALA A 547 -6.46 8.92 -29.77
N PRO A 548 -6.01 7.76 -30.30
CA PRO A 548 -4.68 7.22 -30.02
C PRO A 548 -3.52 8.19 -30.29
N ILE A 549 -3.51 8.89 -31.42
CA ILE A 549 -2.44 9.83 -31.77
C ILE A 549 -2.46 11.03 -30.81
N VAL A 550 -3.64 11.55 -30.48
CA VAL A 550 -3.80 12.63 -29.47
C VAL A 550 -3.28 12.18 -28.10
N ARG A 551 -3.58 10.94 -27.65
CA ARG A 551 -3.06 10.40 -26.39
C ARG A 551 -1.53 10.31 -26.39
N ARG A 552 -0.91 9.85 -27.49
CA ARG A 552 0.55 9.81 -27.63
C ARG A 552 1.17 11.21 -27.52
N ALA A 553 0.59 12.21 -28.17
CA ALA A 553 1.06 13.59 -28.07
C ALA A 553 0.98 14.13 -26.62
N ARG A 554 -0.10 13.82 -25.87
CA ARG A 554 -0.18 14.15 -24.44
C ARG A 554 0.91 13.47 -23.62
N ALA A 555 1.17 12.19 -23.88
CA ALA A 555 2.22 11.44 -23.18
C ALA A 555 3.62 12.02 -23.43
N VAL A 556 3.91 12.47 -24.66
CA VAL A 556 5.16 13.16 -25.00
C VAL A 556 5.34 14.42 -24.15
N LEU A 557 4.33 15.28 -24.06
CA LEU A 557 4.44 16.51 -23.25
C LEU A 557 4.52 16.22 -21.75
N ALA A 558 3.79 15.22 -21.25
CA ALA A 558 3.85 14.81 -19.86
C ALA A 558 5.27 14.36 -19.47
N ARG A 559 5.95 13.59 -20.33
CA ARG A 559 7.36 13.19 -20.15
C ARG A 559 8.30 14.39 -20.14
N ALA A 560 8.13 15.32 -21.09
CA ALA A 560 8.94 16.54 -21.15
C ALA A 560 8.80 17.39 -19.87
N SER A 561 7.59 17.50 -19.32
CA SER A 561 7.34 18.21 -18.06
C SER A 561 7.98 17.52 -16.86
N GLN A 562 7.85 16.19 -16.73
CA GLN A 562 8.45 15.42 -15.62
C GLN A 562 9.97 15.59 -15.54
N LEU A 563 10.66 15.49 -16.68
CA LEU A 563 12.12 15.68 -16.75
C LEU A 563 12.57 17.11 -16.44
N SER A 564 11.69 18.10 -16.62
CA SER A 564 11.98 19.49 -16.29
C SER A 564 11.84 19.81 -14.79
N THR A 565 10.97 19.08 -14.08
CA THR A 565 10.75 19.25 -12.63
C THR A 565 11.79 18.50 -11.79
N GLN A 566 12.45 17.50 -12.36
CA GLN A 566 13.51 16.71 -11.70
C GLN A 566 14.91 17.34 -11.82
N ARG A 567 15.08 18.44 -12.57
CA ARG A 567 16.29 19.28 -12.63
C ARG A 567 16.19 20.45 -11.65
#